data_AF-A0A3S4M7S1-F1
#
_entry.id   AF-A0A3S4M7S1-F1
#
_cell.length_a   1.000
_cell.length_b   1.000
_cell.length_c   1.000
_cell.angle_alpha   90.00
_cell.angle_beta   90.00
_cell.angle_gamma   90.00
#
_symmetry.space_group_name_H-M   'P 1'
#
loop_
_entity.id
_entity.type
_entity.pdbx_description
1 polymer ?
#
loop_
_entity_poly.entity_id
_entity_poly.type
_entity_poly.pdbx_seq_one_letter_code
_entity_poly.pdbx_strand_id
1 'polypeptide(L)'
;MIPVAKKAIRRLLSLSQNARAFAQWCEKYPDKFYQHELCPKVDEKSKLTVIQVCHALGYPLHDHKSCVLKIKRTSLDGGESFLNSNDYNYSLSDLWEMISSGFSRDFPWYDEEKSIRFSNALCLLNPRQFSLSQMSDIYSFYKPTKGFFFRDIQDKTSHESGFKNIFARYGYYDDEGKPLLIRSHQPRHLLNTIAHYGEMSELDIAKWSGRINANQNRVYNHVSEEDMLDKIKAIKLIKSNYCQKESIPSMGLPVDFDNLYQGAIHLTEFGYCVHNYLVQPCNKINQFVECDNEALDMKSTDRMRLESIREKVIQLKNITQLAFENGDYGADKWLQHHEKNLERINKLLNN
;
A
#
# COMPACT_ATOMS: atom_id res chain seq x y z
N MET A 1 15.41 -2.31 5.08
CA MET A 1 15.21 -1.01 4.40
C MET A 1 16.13 0.12 4.85
N ILE A 2 16.42 0.27 6.16
CA ILE A 2 17.27 1.36 6.68
C ILE A 2 18.63 1.51 5.96
N PRO A 3 19.39 0.44 5.66
CA PRO A 3 20.67 0.57 4.96
C PRO A 3 20.54 1.12 3.54
N VAL A 4 19.48 0.74 2.83
CA VAL A 4 19.19 1.21 1.46
C VAL A 4 18.83 2.69 1.47
N ALA A 5 17.96 3.12 2.38
CA ALA A 5 17.58 4.52 2.54
C ALA A 5 18.78 5.40 2.91
N LYS A 6 19.60 4.98 3.89
CA LYS A 6 20.86 5.67 4.25
C LYS A 6 21.81 5.78 3.04
N LYS A 7 21.90 4.73 2.22
CA LYS A 7 22.72 4.72 1.00
C LYS A 7 22.18 5.68 -0.06
N ALA A 8 20.86 5.73 -0.25
CA ALA A 8 20.21 6.65 -1.18
C ALA A 8 20.45 8.11 -0.77
N ILE A 9 20.20 8.45 0.50
CA ILE A 9 20.42 9.80 1.04
C ILE A 9 21.89 10.23 0.84
N ARG A 10 22.84 9.36 1.22
CA ARG A 10 24.27 9.67 1.03
C ARG A 10 24.62 9.96 -0.43
N ARG A 11 24.09 9.15 -1.36
CA ARG A 11 24.31 9.34 -2.80
C ARG A 11 23.70 10.65 -3.28
N LEU A 12 22.48 10.96 -2.88
CA LEU A 12 21.83 12.24 -3.23
C LEU A 12 22.64 13.43 -2.72
N LEU A 13 23.08 13.41 -1.45
CA LEU A 13 23.91 14.48 -0.89
C LEU A 13 25.23 14.68 -1.63
N SER A 14 25.87 13.58 -2.07
CA SER A 14 27.09 13.60 -2.87
C SER A 14 26.85 14.13 -4.28
N LEU A 15 25.80 13.65 -4.96
CA LEU A 15 25.44 14.12 -6.30
C LEU A 15 25.04 15.60 -6.29
N SER A 16 24.38 16.05 -5.22
CA SER A 16 23.94 17.43 -5.06
C SER A 16 25.00 18.35 -4.48
N GLN A 17 26.22 17.87 -4.20
CA GLN A 17 27.24 18.66 -3.52
C GLN A 17 27.60 19.94 -4.30
N ASN A 18 27.79 19.85 -5.62
CA ASN A 18 28.20 20.99 -6.44
C ASN A 18 27.16 22.11 -6.43
N ALA A 19 25.91 21.77 -6.74
CA ALA A 19 24.83 22.75 -6.76
C ALA A 19 24.55 23.35 -5.38
N ARG A 20 24.68 22.56 -4.29
CA ARG A 20 24.50 23.06 -2.92
C ARG A 20 25.64 23.96 -2.46
N ALA A 21 26.88 23.62 -2.82
CA ALA A 21 28.04 24.46 -2.53
C ALA A 21 27.94 25.81 -3.25
N PHE A 22 27.52 25.78 -4.52
CA PHE A 22 27.24 27.00 -5.27
C PHE A 22 26.11 27.82 -4.62
N ALA A 23 24.98 27.20 -4.26
CA ALA A 23 23.89 27.88 -3.56
C ALA A 23 24.36 28.51 -2.24
N GLN A 24 25.14 27.77 -1.43
CA GLN A 24 25.70 28.26 -0.18
C GLN A 24 26.62 29.47 -0.40
N TRP A 25 27.41 29.46 -1.48
CA TRP A 25 28.23 30.60 -1.85
C TRP A 25 27.38 31.82 -2.18
N CYS A 26 26.39 31.68 -3.07
CA CYS A 26 25.48 32.77 -3.45
C CYS A 26 24.78 33.39 -2.24
N GLU A 27 24.38 32.57 -1.27
CA GLU A 27 23.75 33.02 -0.03
C GLU A 27 24.70 33.83 0.86
N LYS A 28 26.00 33.51 0.86
CA LYS A 28 26.99 34.11 1.76
C LYS A 28 27.74 35.30 1.14
N TYR A 29 27.98 35.25 -0.16
CA TYR A 29 28.77 36.23 -0.89
C TYR A 29 28.06 36.62 -2.20
N PRO A 30 26.92 37.32 -2.10
CA PRO A 30 26.11 37.65 -3.27
C PRO A 30 26.83 38.58 -4.26
N ASP A 31 27.84 39.34 -3.81
CA ASP A 31 28.57 40.31 -4.64
C ASP A 31 29.89 39.76 -5.20
N LYS A 32 30.19 38.46 -4.98
CA LYS A 32 31.47 37.86 -5.39
C LYS A 32 31.25 36.68 -6.33
N PHE A 33 32.03 36.64 -7.40
CA PHE A 33 32.00 35.53 -8.35
C PHE A 33 32.35 34.20 -7.66
N TYR A 34 31.55 33.17 -7.90
CA TYR A 34 31.81 31.84 -7.36
C TYR A 34 32.97 31.16 -8.10
N GLN A 35 34.10 30.97 -7.42
CA GLN A 35 35.28 30.35 -8.00
C GLN A 35 35.27 28.83 -7.79
N HIS A 36 35.17 28.06 -8.88
CA HIS A 36 35.33 26.60 -8.88
C HIS A 36 36.72 26.20 -9.42
N GLU A 37 37.02 24.89 -9.42
CA GLU A 37 38.37 24.36 -9.71
C GLU A 37 38.97 24.76 -11.06
N LEU A 38 38.12 24.97 -12.07
CA LEU A 38 38.53 25.36 -13.42
C LEU A 38 38.58 26.88 -13.63
N CYS A 39 38.19 27.71 -12.65
CA CYS A 39 38.20 29.16 -12.81
C CYS A 39 39.63 29.69 -13.07
N PRO A 40 39.78 30.67 -13.99
CA PRO A 40 41.06 31.32 -14.19
C PRO A 40 41.46 32.13 -12.95
N LYS A 41 42.74 32.07 -12.58
CA LYS A 41 43.32 32.87 -11.48
C LYS A 41 43.66 34.27 -11.96
N VAL A 42 42.64 35.10 -12.12
CA VAL A 42 42.73 36.48 -12.61
C VAL A 42 41.92 37.39 -11.71
N ASP A 43 42.23 38.69 -11.74
CA ASP A 43 41.44 39.70 -11.03
C ASP A 43 40.01 39.79 -11.61
N GLU A 44 39.01 39.99 -10.75
CA GLU A 44 37.60 39.87 -11.15
C GLU A 44 37.17 40.90 -12.21
N LYS A 45 37.83 42.07 -12.25
CA LYS A 45 37.51 43.16 -13.20
C LYS A 45 38.35 43.07 -14.48
N SER A 46 39.33 42.18 -14.53
CA SER A 46 40.16 41.99 -15.72
C SER A 46 39.34 41.36 -16.84
N LYS A 47 39.46 41.92 -18.05
CA LYS A 47 38.81 41.36 -19.23
C LYS A 47 39.46 40.02 -19.61
N LEU A 48 38.63 39.04 -19.91
CA LEU A 48 38.98 37.65 -20.11
C LEU A 48 39.08 37.30 -21.59
N THR A 49 40.02 36.42 -21.95
CA THR A 49 39.97 35.74 -23.24
C THR A 49 38.79 34.76 -23.28
N VAL A 50 38.34 34.36 -24.47
CA VAL A 50 37.23 33.40 -24.65
C VAL A 50 37.53 32.05 -24.00
N ILE A 51 38.81 31.64 -23.96
CA ILE A 51 39.25 30.43 -23.25
C ILE A 51 39.05 30.60 -21.74
N GLN A 52 39.46 31.75 -21.20
CA GLN A 52 39.23 32.07 -19.78
C GLN A 52 37.75 32.19 -19.44
N VAL A 53 36.90 32.70 -20.34
CA VAL A 53 35.43 32.71 -20.15
C VAL A 53 34.90 31.27 -20.10
N CYS A 54 35.33 30.39 -21.01
CA CYS A 54 34.95 28.98 -20.96
C CYS A 54 35.34 28.34 -19.63
N HIS A 55 36.57 28.57 -19.17
CA HIS A 55 37.09 28.08 -17.89
C HIS A 55 36.32 28.65 -16.70
N ALA A 56 36.01 29.94 -16.71
CA ALA A 56 35.21 30.61 -15.68
C ALA A 56 33.78 30.05 -15.61
N LEU A 57 33.22 29.60 -16.73
CA LEU A 57 31.90 28.97 -16.79
C LEU A 57 31.91 27.44 -16.52
N GLY A 58 33.07 26.85 -16.23
CA GLY A 58 33.21 25.42 -15.93
C GLY A 58 33.31 24.51 -17.16
N TYR A 59 33.60 25.05 -18.34
CA TYR A 59 33.79 24.27 -19.55
C TYR A 59 35.26 23.85 -19.72
N PRO A 60 35.62 22.56 -19.60
CA PRO A 60 36.98 22.05 -19.82
C PRO A 60 37.36 22.02 -21.31
N LEU A 61 37.39 23.19 -21.94
CA LEU A 61 37.81 23.40 -23.33
C LEU A 61 39.10 24.20 -23.34
N HIS A 62 40.03 23.84 -24.21
CA HIS A 62 41.36 24.46 -24.25
C HIS A 62 41.70 25.10 -25.60
N ASP A 63 41.03 24.67 -26.68
CA ASP A 63 41.23 25.25 -27.99
C ASP A 63 40.29 26.43 -28.25
N HIS A 64 40.83 27.49 -28.85
CA HIS A 64 40.10 28.73 -29.08
C HIS A 64 38.82 28.53 -29.91
N LYS A 65 38.86 27.67 -30.94
CA LYS A 65 37.74 27.46 -31.87
C LYS A 65 36.54 26.81 -31.15
N SER A 66 36.78 25.77 -30.35
CA SER A 66 35.73 25.12 -29.55
C SER A 66 35.17 26.06 -28.50
N CYS A 67 36.02 26.85 -27.83
CA CYS A 67 35.57 27.87 -26.87
C CYS A 67 34.61 28.87 -27.54
N VAL A 68 35.00 29.43 -28.68
CA VAL A 68 34.14 30.34 -29.46
C VAL A 68 32.79 29.70 -29.80
N LEU A 69 32.80 28.48 -30.34
CA LEU A 69 31.56 27.76 -30.69
C LEU A 69 30.67 27.49 -29.48
N LYS A 70 31.27 27.19 -28.33
CA LYS A 70 30.55 26.94 -27.09
C LYS A 70 29.94 28.22 -26.53
N ILE A 71 30.70 29.32 -26.46
CA ILE A 71 30.22 30.61 -25.93
C ILE A 71 29.07 31.17 -26.78
N LYS A 72 29.15 31.09 -28.11
CA LYS A 72 28.04 31.50 -29.01
C LYS A 72 26.71 30.80 -28.76
N ARG A 73 26.73 29.61 -28.13
CA ARG A 73 25.55 28.80 -27.81
C ARG A 73 25.25 28.78 -26.31
N THR A 74 25.97 29.57 -25.53
CA THR A 74 25.79 29.67 -24.09
C THR A 74 24.93 30.89 -23.79
N SER A 75 23.92 30.68 -22.96
CA SER A 75 23.07 31.71 -22.39
C SER A 75 23.18 31.58 -20.86
N LEU A 76 23.22 32.72 -20.18
CA LEU A 76 23.25 32.80 -18.72
C LEU A 76 21.93 33.33 -18.13
N ASP A 77 21.01 33.78 -18.99
CA ASP A 77 19.74 34.44 -18.67
C ASP A 77 18.52 33.56 -18.98
N GLY A 78 18.68 32.23 -18.95
CA GLY A 78 17.57 31.31 -19.20
C GLY A 78 17.15 31.16 -20.67
N GLY A 79 17.98 31.65 -21.61
CA GLY A 79 17.80 31.48 -23.06
C GLY A 79 17.35 32.73 -23.80
N GLU A 80 17.29 33.88 -23.15
CA GLU A 80 16.89 35.15 -23.77
C GLU A 80 17.98 35.69 -24.69
N SER A 81 19.24 35.58 -24.29
CA SER A 81 20.38 36.03 -25.07
C SER A 81 21.56 35.06 -25.06
N PHE A 82 22.38 35.12 -26.11
CA PHE A 82 23.62 34.34 -26.21
C PHE A 82 24.84 35.25 -25.97
N LEU A 83 25.88 34.67 -25.39
CA LEU A 83 27.12 35.38 -25.09
C LEU A 83 27.91 35.75 -26.36
N ASN A 84 28.59 36.89 -26.31
CA ASN A 84 29.55 37.32 -27.31
C ASN A 84 30.85 36.50 -27.19
N SER A 85 31.29 35.88 -28.27
CA SER A 85 32.47 35.01 -28.27
C SER A 85 33.81 35.73 -28.50
N ASN A 86 33.81 37.06 -28.62
CA ASN A 86 35.04 37.82 -28.82
C ASN A 86 35.86 37.86 -27.53
N ASP A 87 37.19 37.81 -27.68
CA ASP A 87 38.10 38.01 -26.56
C ASP A 87 37.89 39.38 -25.91
N TYR A 88 38.13 39.42 -24.60
CA TYR A 88 38.11 40.61 -23.76
C TYR A 88 36.76 41.32 -23.65
N ASN A 89 35.67 40.64 -24.03
CA ASN A 89 34.32 41.20 -23.91
C ASN A 89 33.82 41.20 -22.45
N TYR A 90 34.16 40.16 -21.68
CA TYR A 90 33.65 39.93 -20.33
C TYR A 90 34.77 39.89 -19.29
N SER A 91 34.47 40.34 -18.08
CA SER A 91 35.22 40.09 -16.84
C SER A 91 34.48 39.07 -15.97
N LEU A 92 35.07 38.58 -14.87
CA LEU A 92 34.35 37.72 -13.93
C LEU A 92 33.18 38.47 -13.27
N SER A 93 33.37 39.76 -12.96
CA SER A 93 32.29 40.60 -12.43
C SER A 93 31.13 40.74 -13.42
N ASP A 94 31.40 40.95 -14.72
CA ASP A 94 30.36 41.05 -15.75
C ASP A 94 29.56 39.73 -15.84
N LEU A 95 30.27 38.59 -15.83
CA LEU A 95 29.63 37.27 -15.86
C LEU A 95 28.80 37.02 -14.59
N TRP A 96 29.29 37.46 -13.43
CA TRP A 96 28.58 37.34 -12.17
C TRP A 96 27.25 38.07 -12.18
N GLU A 97 27.25 39.32 -12.67
CA GLU A 97 26.05 40.14 -12.76
C GLU A 97 24.99 39.45 -13.62
N MET A 98 25.40 38.91 -14.78
CA MET A 98 24.51 38.15 -15.65
C MET A 98 23.95 36.91 -14.95
N ILE A 99 24.80 36.10 -14.30
CA ILE A 99 24.39 34.86 -13.62
C ILE A 99 23.43 35.17 -12.45
N SER A 100 23.81 36.11 -11.58
CA SER A 100 23.06 36.44 -10.39
C SER A 100 21.71 37.10 -10.70
N SER A 101 21.61 37.88 -11.78
CA SER A 101 20.33 38.41 -12.29
C SER A 101 19.36 37.33 -12.75
N GLY A 102 19.87 36.16 -13.16
CA GLY A 102 19.08 35.04 -13.68
C GLY A 102 18.50 34.13 -12.60
N PHE A 103 18.77 34.38 -11.31
CA PHE A 103 18.25 33.55 -10.24
C PHE A 103 16.73 33.65 -10.13
N SER A 104 16.09 32.53 -9.77
CA SER A 104 14.64 32.51 -9.51
C SER A 104 14.27 33.51 -8.43
N ARG A 105 13.07 34.10 -8.53
CA ARG A 105 12.46 34.93 -7.48
C ARG A 105 12.38 34.23 -6.13
N ASP A 106 12.30 32.90 -6.14
CA ASP A 106 12.23 32.10 -4.93
C ASP A 106 13.60 31.97 -4.23
N PHE A 107 14.71 32.29 -4.89
CA PHE A 107 16.05 32.18 -4.27
C PHE A 107 16.16 33.15 -3.08
N PRO A 108 16.67 32.72 -1.90
CA PRO A 108 17.42 31.50 -1.61
C PRO A 108 16.58 30.29 -1.16
N TRP A 109 15.26 30.39 -1.21
CA TRP A 109 14.34 29.35 -0.76
C TRP A 109 14.12 28.28 -1.82
N TYR A 110 14.44 27.05 -1.45
CA TYR A 110 14.02 25.87 -2.21
C TYR A 110 12.52 25.61 -2.01
N ASP A 111 12.08 25.73 -0.77
CA ASP A 111 10.70 25.61 -0.29
C ASP A 111 10.58 26.45 1.00
N GLU A 112 10.02 27.67 0.90
CA GLU A 112 9.97 28.63 2.00
C GLU A 112 9.04 28.17 3.13
N GLU A 113 7.90 27.58 2.79
CA GLU A 113 6.93 27.06 3.77
C GLU A 113 7.56 26.00 4.69
N LYS A 114 8.46 25.17 4.13
CA LYS A 114 9.21 24.16 4.90
C LYS A 114 10.53 24.67 5.45
N SER A 115 10.84 25.96 5.26
CA SER A 115 12.11 26.58 5.66
C SER A 115 13.35 25.88 5.06
N ILE A 116 13.24 25.40 3.81
CA ILE A 116 14.33 24.71 3.11
C ILE A 116 14.97 25.70 2.12
N ARG A 117 16.25 25.98 2.32
CA ARG A 117 17.07 26.75 1.38
C ARG A 117 17.69 25.86 0.31
N PHE A 118 18.09 26.43 -0.83
CA PHE A 118 18.78 25.69 -1.89
C PHE A 118 20.05 25.01 -1.38
N SER A 119 20.85 25.68 -0.55
CA SER A 119 22.06 25.12 0.08
C SER A 119 21.79 23.88 0.94
N ASN A 120 20.62 23.80 1.56
CA ASN A 120 20.22 22.73 2.47
C ASN A 120 19.29 21.67 1.85
N ALA A 121 18.93 21.80 0.57
CA ALA A 121 18.06 20.86 -0.11
C ALA A 121 18.71 19.45 -0.19
N LEU A 122 17.93 18.39 0.01
CA LEU A 122 18.46 17.02 -0.09
C LEU A 122 18.87 16.65 -1.53
N CYS A 123 18.12 17.14 -2.52
CA CYS A 123 18.32 16.84 -3.93
C CYS A 123 18.23 18.12 -4.74
N LEU A 124 19.39 18.68 -5.08
CA LEU A 124 19.56 19.83 -5.96
C LEU A 124 20.64 19.48 -6.98
N LEU A 125 20.39 19.71 -8.26
CA LEU A 125 21.34 19.35 -9.31
C LEU A 125 21.71 20.58 -10.14
N ASN A 126 22.77 20.46 -10.91
CA ASN A 126 23.07 21.37 -11.99
C ASN A 126 22.37 20.88 -13.29
N PRO A 127 21.88 21.78 -14.17
CA PRO A 127 21.38 21.38 -15.47
C PRO A 127 22.41 20.54 -16.24
N ARG A 128 21.91 19.48 -16.89
CA ARG A 128 22.72 18.56 -17.70
C ARG A 128 23.83 17.83 -16.93
N GLN A 129 23.79 17.80 -15.59
CA GLN A 129 24.76 17.09 -14.76
C GLN A 129 24.89 15.58 -15.10
N PHE A 130 23.82 14.96 -15.59
CA PHE A 130 23.80 13.55 -15.99
C PHE A 130 23.73 13.35 -17.51
N SER A 131 23.98 14.40 -18.28
CA SER A 131 24.07 14.27 -19.73
C SER A 131 25.43 13.69 -20.11
N LEU A 132 25.43 12.72 -21.01
CA LEU A 132 26.66 12.19 -21.61
C LEU A 132 27.13 13.03 -22.81
N SER A 133 26.22 13.79 -23.43
CA SER A 133 26.48 14.54 -24.66
C SER A 133 26.64 16.04 -24.44
N GLN A 134 26.17 16.57 -23.31
CA GLN A 134 26.18 18.00 -23.04
C GLN A 134 26.94 18.32 -21.76
N MET A 135 27.69 19.41 -21.78
CA MET A 135 28.40 19.92 -20.60
C MET A 135 27.41 20.43 -19.55
N SER A 136 27.72 20.13 -18.29
CA SER A 136 26.97 20.61 -17.14
C SER A 136 27.08 22.12 -16.99
N ASP A 137 26.03 22.75 -16.50
CA ASP A 137 26.03 24.16 -16.15
C ASP A 137 26.03 24.33 -14.64
N ILE A 138 27.19 24.71 -14.12
CA ILE A 138 27.48 24.76 -12.70
C ILE A 138 26.87 25.98 -12.00
N TYR A 139 26.46 27.01 -12.76
CA TYR A 139 25.92 28.28 -12.25
C TYR A 139 24.40 28.33 -12.25
N SER A 140 23.75 27.26 -12.68
CA SER A 140 22.30 27.12 -12.69
C SER A 140 21.84 26.05 -11.71
N PHE A 141 20.66 26.28 -11.12
CA PHE A 141 20.00 25.34 -10.23
C PHE A 141 18.92 24.56 -10.98
N TYR A 142 18.93 23.23 -10.86
CA TYR A 142 17.89 22.36 -11.35
C TYR A 142 17.25 21.60 -10.18
N LYS A 143 15.96 21.90 -9.93
CA LYS A 143 15.12 21.18 -8.97
C LYS A 143 14.54 19.92 -9.64
N PRO A 144 14.98 18.71 -9.29
CA PRO A 144 14.47 17.50 -9.95
C PRO A 144 12.99 17.29 -9.60
N THR A 145 12.16 17.12 -10.62
CA THR A 145 10.72 16.92 -10.46
C THR A 145 10.35 15.43 -10.46
N LYS A 146 9.10 15.11 -10.14
CA LYS A 146 8.55 13.77 -10.34
C LYS A 146 8.76 13.27 -11.78
N GLY A 147 8.58 14.15 -12.77
CA GLY A 147 8.78 13.84 -14.18
C GLY A 147 10.21 13.43 -14.52
N PHE A 148 11.20 14.07 -13.88
CA PHE A 148 12.61 13.72 -14.05
C PHE A 148 12.88 12.24 -13.72
N PHE A 149 12.37 11.75 -12.59
CA PHE A 149 12.54 10.34 -12.20
C PHE A 149 11.65 9.39 -13.02
N PHE A 150 10.44 9.82 -13.35
CA PHE A 150 9.47 8.96 -14.05
C PHE A 150 9.91 8.63 -15.47
N ARG A 151 10.59 9.56 -16.14
CA ARG A 151 11.20 9.30 -17.45
C ARG A 151 12.18 8.12 -17.40
N ASP A 152 12.85 7.91 -16.27
CA ASP A 152 13.86 6.87 -16.10
C ASP A 152 13.33 5.54 -15.53
N ILE A 153 12.07 5.50 -15.10
CA ILE A 153 11.52 4.37 -14.34
C ILE A 153 10.22 3.84 -14.96
N GLN A 154 9.42 4.70 -15.59
CA GLN A 154 8.05 4.41 -16.02
C GLN A 154 7.75 4.72 -17.49
N ASP A 155 8.50 5.64 -18.12
CA ASP A 155 8.16 6.17 -19.45
C ASP A 155 8.58 5.24 -20.60
N LYS A 156 7.57 4.69 -21.29
CA LYS A 156 7.73 3.84 -22.48
C LYS A 156 8.28 4.60 -23.69
N THR A 157 7.89 5.86 -23.87
CA THR A 157 8.19 6.65 -25.08
C THR A 157 9.66 7.03 -25.17
N SER A 158 10.30 7.21 -24.00
CA SER A 158 11.73 7.49 -23.92
C SER A 158 12.55 6.39 -24.63
N HIS A 159 12.15 5.13 -24.48
CA HIS A 159 12.85 3.98 -25.06
C HIS A 159 12.83 3.93 -26.58
N GLU A 160 11.72 4.32 -27.19
CA GLU A 160 11.56 4.37 -28.63
C GLU A 160 12.53 5.39 -29.26
N SER A 161 12.99 6.37 -28.47
CA SER A 161 13.96 7.40 -28.87
C SER A 161 15.43 7.02 -28.57
N GLY A 162 15.72 5.76 -28.24
CA GLY A 162 17.08 5.29 -27.92
C GLY A 162 17.54 5.60 -26.48
N PHE A 163 16.68 6.14 -25.62
CA PHE A 163 16.98 6.34 -24.21
C PHE A 163 16.96 5.00 -23.45
N LYS A 164 18.00 4.75 -22.64
CA LYS A 164 18.06 3.58 -21.75
C LYS A 164 17.65 3.98 -20.34
N ASN A 165 16.49 3.51 -19.89
CA ASN A 165 16.03 3.65 -18.50
C ASN A 165 16.94 2.88 -17.52
N ILE A 166 16.67 2.99 -16.21
CA ILE A 166 17.49 2.30 -15.20
C ILE A 166 17.55 0.79 -15.41
N PHE A 167 16.45 0.14 -15.75
CA PHE A 167 16.38 -1.32 -15.91
C PHE A 167 17.23 -1.80 -17.09
N ALA A 168 17.09 -1.16 -18.26
CA ALA A 168 17.90 -1.43 -19.44
C ALA A 168 19.40 -1.22 -19.17
N ARG A 169 19.77 -0.18 -18.40
CA ARG A 169 21.18 0.06 -18.04
C ARG A 169 21.80 -1.07 -17.20
N TYR A 170 20.98 -1.84 -16.48
CA TYR A 170 21.43 -2.96 -15.63
C TYR A 170 21.06 -4.34 -16.20
N GLY A 171 20.56 -4.43 -17.44
CA GLY A 171 20.27 -5.72 -18.07
C GLY A 171 18.91 -6.34 -17.70
N TYR A 172 17.98 -5.57 -17.16
CA TYR A 172 16.65 -6.06 -16.78
C TYR A 172 15.63 -5.83 -17.89
N TYR A 173 15.23 -6.94 -18.53
CA TYR A 173 14.28 -7.00 -19.63
C TYR A 173 13.19 -8.03 -19.34
N ASP A 174 12.04 -7.91 -20.00
CA ASP A 174 11.01 -8.94 -20.01
C ASP A 174 11.29 -10.03 -21.06
N ASP A 175 10.40 -11.02 -21.14
CA ASP A 175 10.51 -12.17 -22.06
C ASP A 175 10.44 -11.77 -23.54
N GLU A 176 9.92 -10.58 -23.85
CA GLU A 176 9.88 -10.00 -25.19
C GLU A 176 11.14 -9.15 -25.50
N GLY A 177 12.08 -9.07 -24.57
CA GLY A 177 13.30 -8.27 -24.70
C GLY A 177 13.09 -6.76 -24.51
N LYS A 178 11.95 -6.33 -23.96
CA LYS A 178 11.69 -4.91 -23.65
C LYS A 178 12.19 -4.58 -22.24
N PRO A 179 12.76 -3.38 -22.03
CA PRO A 179 13.18 -2.94 -20.70
C PRO A 179 12.04 -3.00 -19.69
N LEU A 180 12.31 -3.51 -18.49
CA LEU A 180 11.32 -3.46 -17.42
C LEU A 180 10.97 -2.01 -17.05
N LEU A 181 9.75 -1.83 -16.55
CA LEU A 181 9.23 -0.56 -16.08
C LEU A 181 8.45 -0.77 -14.78
N ILE A 182 8.44 0.25 -13.94
CA ILE A 182 7.66 0.21 -12.70
C ILE A 182 6.87 1.51 -12.50
N ARG A 183 5.60 1.36 -12.14
CA ARG A 183 4.72 2.45 -11.73
C ARG A 183 4.91 2.74 -10.24
N SER A 184 4.69 3.99 -9.84
CA SER A 184 4.87 4.43 -8.45
C SER A 184 4.11 3.62 -7.40
N HIS A 185 2.97 3.00 -7.75
CA HIS A 185 2.17 2.21 -6.82
C HIS A 185 2.67 0.77 -6.67
N GLN A 186 3.34 0.18 -7.68
CA GLN A 186 3.73 -1.24 -7.66
C GLN A 186 4.61 -1.63 -6.46
N PRO A 187 5.58 -0.81 -5.99
CA PRO A 187 6.30 -1.10 -4.75
C PRO A 187 5.38 -1.20 -3.52
N ARG A 188 4.32 -0.37 -3.47
CA ARG A 188 3.34 -0.41 -2.38
C ARG A 188 2.48 -1.68 -2.44
N HIS A 189 2.11 -2.14 -3.63
CA HIS A 189 1.44 -3.44 -3.80
C HIS A 189 2.34 -4.58 -3.31
N LEU A 190 3.59 -4.65 -3.80
CA LEU A 190 4.57 -5.65 -3.38
C LEU A 190 4.76 -5.69 -1.86
N LEU A 191 4.95 -4.52 -1.24
CA LEU A 191 5.13 -4.41 0.21
C LEU A 191 3.92 -4.90 1.01
N ASN A 192 2.69 -4.64 0.54
CA ASN A 192 1.49 -5.19 1.20
C ASN A 192 1.42 -6.71 1.02
N THR A 193 1.67 -7.23 -0.18
CA THR A 193 1.71 -8.68 -0.42
C THR A 193 2.73 -9.37 0.49
N ILE A 194 3.93 -8.81 0.65
CA ILE A 194 4.94 -9.32 1.60
C ILE A 194 4.44 -9.27 3.04
N ALA A 195 3.73 -8.20 3.44
CA ALA A 195 3.16 -8.11 4.79
C ALA A 195 2.08 -9.19 5.03
N HIS A 196 1.24 -9.49 4.03
CA HIS A 196 0.30 -10.61 4.11
C HIS A 196 1.00 -11.96 4.15
N TYR A 197 2.13 -12.15 3.44
CA TYR A 197 2.96 -13.35 3.59
C TYR A 197 3.55 -13.49 5.00
N GLY A 198 3.93 -12.37 5.61
CA GLY A 198 4.36 -12.30 7.02
C GLY A 198 3.23 -12.32 8.04
N GLU A 199 2.01 -12.69 7.63
CA GLU A 199 0.83 -12.86 8.50
C GLU A 199 0.42 -11.61 9.30
N MET A 200 0.77 -10.42 8.81
CA MET A 200 0.29 -9.18 9.43
C MET A 200 -1.23 -9.06 9.29
N SER A 201 -1.90 -8.59 10.34
CA SER A 201 -3.35 -8.38 10.32
C SER A 201 -3.73 -7.25 9.36
N GLU A 202 -4.97 -7.28 8.85
CA GLU A 202 -5.49 -6.21 7.98
C GLU A 202 -5.43 -4.83 8.66
N LEU A 203 -5.65 -4.77 9.97
CA LEU A 203 -5.58 -3.54 10.74
C LEU A 203 -4.14 -3.02 10.84
N ASP A 204 -3.16 -3.90 11.06
CA ASP A 204 -1.76 -3.50 11.14
C ASP A 204 -1.22 -3.05 9.78
N ILE A 205 -1.58 -3.76 8.71
CA ILE A 205 -1.24 -3.40 7.34
C ILE A 205 -1.84 -2.02 6.99
N ALA A 206 -3.09 -1.78 7.38
CA ALA A 206 -3.75 -0.49 7.14
C ALA A 206 -3.05 0.65 7.89
N LYS A 207 -2.73 0.45 9.17
CA LYS A 207 -2.00 1.43 9.99
C LYS A 207 -0.60 1.70 9.44
N TRP A 208 0.17 0.65 9.16
CA TRP A 208 1.52 0.76 8.61
C TRP A 208 1.54 1.45 7.23
N SER A 209 0.52 1.19 6.41
CA SER A 209 0.36 1.81 5.10
C SER A 209 -0.24 3.23 5.15
N GLY A 210 -0.65 3.73 6.32
CA GLY A 210 -1.30 5.03 6.49
C GLY A 210 -2.70 5.11 5.85
N ARG A 211 -3.48 4.03 5.87
CA ARG A 211 -4.84 3.98 5.32
C ARG A 211 -5.87 4.41 6.36
N ILE A 212 -6.90 5.13 5.89
CA ILE A 212 -8.06 5.50 6.71
C ILE A 212 -8.95 4.27 6.96
N ASN A 213 -9.03 3.33 6.00
CA ASN A 213 -9.88 2.16 6.09
C ASN A 213 -9.13 0.88 5.63
N ALA A 214 -9.22 -0.18 6.43
CA ALA A 214 -8.62 -1.49 6.14
C ALA A 214 -9.17 -2.17 4.87
N ASN A 215 -10.41 -1.86 4.46
CA ASN A 215 -11.00 -2.40 3.24
C ASN A 215 -10.20 -2.01 1.97
N GLN A 216 -9.41 -0.94 2.04
CA GLN A 216 -8.52 -0.55 0.95
C GLN A 216 -7.35 -1.54 0.74
N ASN A 217 -7.03 -2.40 1.71
CA ASN A 217 -5.94 -3.38 1.59
C ASN A 217 -6.16 -4.35 0.44
N ARG A 218 -7.43 -4.73 0.16
CA ARG A 218 -7.79 -5.69 -0.89
C ARG A 218 -7.23 -5.33 -2.26
N VAL A 219 -7.19 -4.04 -2.62
CA VAL A 219 -6.65 -3.57 -3.92
C VAL A 219 -5.15 -3.79 -4.01
N TYR A 220 -4.46 -3.86 -2.87
CA TYR A 220 -3.00 -3.99 -2.78
C TYR A 220 -2.51 -5.40 -2.45
N ASN A 221 -3.42 -6.30 -2.09
CA ASN A 221 -3.11 -7.69 -1.79
C ASN A 221 -3.12 -8.52 -3.08
N HIS A 222 -1.97 -9.10 -3.40
CA HIS A 222 -1.80 -10.03 -4.52
C HIS A 222 -1.31 -11.41 -4.08
N VAL A 223 -1.60 -11.82 -2.82
CA VAL A 223 -1.40 -13.22 -2.41
C VAL A 223 -2.26 -14.11 -3.29
N SER A 224 -1.67 -15.15 -3.87
CA SER A 224 -2.40 -16.05 -4.77
C SER A 224 -3.35 -16.96 -3.99
N GLU A 225 -4.32 -17.54 -4.69
CA GLU A 225 -5.22 -18.54 -4.11
C GLU A 225 -4.45 -19.80 -3.68
N GLU A 226 -3.42 -20.19 -4.44
CA GLU A 226 -2.53 -21.31 -4.12
C GLU A 226 -1.78 -21.07 -2.81
N ASP A 227 -1.22 -19.87 -2.64
CA ASP A 227 -0.54 -19.49 -1.40
C ASP A 227 -1.50 -19.47 -0.21
N MET A 228 -2.75 -19.04 -0.40
CA MET A 228 -3.77 -19.11 0.66
C MET A 228 -4.12 -20.56 1.01
N LEU A 229 -4.23 -21.45 0.03
CA LEU A 229 -4.48 -22.88 0.28
C LEU A 229 -3.34 -23.52 1.06
N ASP A 230 -2.09 -23.19 0.72
CA ASP A 230 -0.94 -23.72 1.43
C ASP A 230 -0.86 -23.21 2.88
N LYS A 231 -1.23 -21.94 3.11
CA LYS A 231 -1.43 -21.43 4.47
C LYS A 231 -2.51 -22.18 5.24
N ILE A 232 -3.68 -22.42 4.62
CA ILE A 232 -4.77 -23.17 5.27
C ILE A 232 -4.34 -24.60 5.60
N LYS A 233 -3.57 -25.27 4.73
CA LYS A 233 -3.02 -26.60 5.00
C LYS A 233 -1.99 -26.59 6.15
N ALA A 234 -1.18 -25.54 6.24
CA ALA A 234 -0.15 -25.39 7.27
C ALA A 234 -0.74 -25.09 8.65
N ILE A 235 -1.85 -24.36 8.70
CA ILE A 235 -2.70 -24.27 9.89
C ILE A 235 -3.19 -25.70 10.12
N LYS A 236 -2.62 -26.39 11.10
CA LYS A 236 -3.17 -27.64 11.64
C LYS A 236 -4.50 -27.31 12.28
N LEU A 237 -5.51 -27.06 11.46
CA LEU A 237 -6.89 -27.02 11.87
C LEU A 237 -7.09 -28.36 12.56
N ILE A 238 -7.22 -28.31 13.88
CA ILE A 238 -7.74 -29.45 14.64
C ILE A 238 -8.98 -29.84 13.84
N LYS A 239 -9.04 -31.09 13.39
CA LYS A 239 -10.26 -31.71 12.87
C LYS A 239 -11.26 -31.75 14.03
N SER A 240 -11.71 -30.59 14.46
CA SER A 240 -12.93 -30.45 15.19
C SER A 240 -13.98 -30.83 14.15
N ASN A 241 -14.77 -31.85 14.46
CA ASN A 241 -15.71 -32.48 13.54
C ASN A 241 -16.85 -31.53 13.09
N TYR A 242 -16.73 -30.22 13.30
CA TYR A 242 -17.75 -29.21 12.98
C TYR A 242 -18.03 -29.08 11.48
N CYS A 243 -17.11 -29.50 10.61
CA CYS A 243 -17.33 -29.55 9.16
C CYS A 243 -16.71 -30.81 8.54
N GLN A 244 -17.04 -32.00 9.07
CA GLN A 244 -17.02 -33.15 8.18
C GLN A 244 -18.06 -32.87 7.09
N LYS A 245 -17.60 -32.77 5.85
CA LYS A 245 -18.47 -32.98 4.70
C LYS A 245 -18.79 -34.48 4.75
N GLU A 246 -19.79 -34.84 5.54
CA GLU A 246 -20.42 -36.14 5.38
C GLU A 246 -20.75 -36.25 3.90
N SER A 247 -20.22 -37.29 3.26
CA SER A 247 -20.69 -37.71 1.94
C SER A 247 -22.21 -37.68 1.99
N ILE A 248 -22.82 -36.79 1.18
CA ILE A 248 -24.27 -36.52 1.12
C ILE A 248 -25.03 -37.75 1.63
N PRO A 249 -25.54 -37.74 2.87
CA PRO A 249 -26.37 -38.82 3.32
C PRO A 249 -27.57 -38.78 2.38
N SER A 250 -27.80 -39.90 1.71
CA SER A 250 -29.08 -40.22 1.10
C SER A 250 -30.19 -39.62 1.97
N MET A 251 -31.07 -38.83 1.34
CA MET A 251 -32.37 -38.47 1.89
C MET A 251 -32.91 -39.61 2.78
N GLY A 252 -33.06 -39.35 4.08
CA GLY A 252 -33.80 -40.24 4.98
C GLY A 252 -33.02 -41.09 5.99
N LEU A 253 -31.95 -40.59 6.61
CA LEU A 253 -31.56 -41.15 7.91
C LEU A 253 -32.19 -40.33 9.05
N PRO A 254 -33.12 -40.91 9.85
CA PRO A 254 -33.69 -40.24 11.00
C PRO A 254 -32.59 -40.00 12.04
N VAL A 255 -32.68 -38.90 12.81
CA VAL A 255 -31.88 -38.77 14.03
C VAL A 255 -32.15 -39.99 14.88
N ASP A 256 -31.07 -40.60 15.30
CA ASP A 256 -31.11 -41.56 16.36
C ASP A 256 -31.38 -40.83 17.68
N PHE A 257 -32.66 -40.64 18.00
CA PHE A 257 -33.11 -40.07 19.27
C PHE A 257 -32.59 -40.89 20.47
N ASP A 258 -32.21 -42.15 20.24
CA ASP A 258 -31.66 -43.03 21.28
C ASP A 258 -30.18 -42.73 21.58
N ASN A 259 -29.50 -41.90 20.77
CA ASN A 259 -28.08 -41.53 20.93
C ASN A 259 -27.87 -39.99 21.01
N LEU A 260 -28.74 -39.29 21.73
CA LEU A 260 -28.61 -37.84 21.91
C LEU A 260 -27.62 -37.47 23.04
N TYR A 261 -26.54 -36.77 22.68
CA TYR A 261 -25.52 -36.27 23.64
C TYR A 261 -25.86 -34.92 24.27
N GLN A 262 -26.88 -34.20 23.78
CA GLN A 262 -27.31 -32.91 24.33
C GLN A 262 -28.81 -32.66 24.09
N GLY A 263 -29.44 -31.92 25.00
CA GLY A 263 -30.89 -31.71 25.02
C GLY A 263 -31.36 -30.37 24.44
N ALA A 264 -30.47 -29.48 24.00
CA ALA A 264 -30.82 -28.20 23.37
C ALA A 264 -31.34 -28.40 21.92
N ILE A 265 -32.53 -28.98 21.79
CA ILE A 265 -33.13 -29.35 20.49
C ILE A 265 -34.55 -28.80 20.39
N HIS A 266 -34.84 -28.08 19.32
CA HIS A 266 -36.22 -27.78 18.94
C HIS A 266 -36.81 -28.95 18.16
N LEU A 267 -37.95 -29.47 18.60
CA LEU A 267 -38.67 -30.53 17.91
C LEU A 267 -39.99 -29.95 17.35
N THR A 268 -40.25 -30.17 16.07
CA THR A 268 -41.50 -29.82 15.39
C THR A 268 -42.04 -31.02 14.62
N GLU A 269 -43.25 -30.91 14.07
CA GLU A 269 -43.83 -31.95 13.22
C GLU A 269 -43.06 -32.17 11.90
N PHE A 270 -42.35 -31.13 11.42
CA PHE A 270 -41.60 -31.16 10.16
C PHE A 270 -40.13 -31.56 10.33
N GLY A 271 -39.63 -31.62 11.56
CA GLY A 271 -38.24 -31.93 11.82
C GLY A 271 -37.75 -31.41 13.16
N TYR A 272 -36.45 -31.20 13.28
CA TYR A 272 -35.82 -30.74 14.52
C TYR A 272 -34.62 -29.85 14.20
N CYS A 273 -34.24 -29.00 15.15
CA CYS A 273 -33.05 -28.16 15.06
C CYS A 273 -32.21 -28.31 16.33
N VAL A 274 -30.92 -28.61 16.18
CA VAL A 274 -29.99 -28.87 17.28
C VAL A 274 -29.15 -27.63 17.56
N HIS A 275 -29.06 -27.22 18.82
CA HIS A 275 -28.37 -26.02 19.28
C HIS A 275 -27.43 -26.32 20.45
N ASN A 276 -26.61 -25.36 20.85
CA ASN A 276 -25.84 -25.40 22.09
C ASN A 276 -26.61 -24.65 23.19
N TYR A 277 -26.47 -25.05 24.47
CA TYR A 277 -27.11 -24.38 25.61
C TYR A 277 -26.80 -22.87 25.73
N LEU A 278 -25.66 -22.42 25.20
CA LEU A 278 -25.30 -21.00 25.12
C LEU A 278 -26.28 -20.16 24.27
N VAL A 279 -27.01 -20.80 23.34
CA VAL A 279 -28.02 -20.16 22.51
C VAL A 279 -29.38 -20.32 23.18
N GLN A 280 -30.13 -19.22 23.35
CA GLN A 280 -31.46 -19.30 23.93
C GLN A 280 -32.46 -19.98 22.99
N PRO A 281 -33.46 -20.72 23.51
CA PRO A 281 -34.53 -21.30 22.70
C PRO A 281 -35.27 -20.23 21.88
N CYS A 282 -35.58 -20.53 20.62
CA CYS A 282 -36.29 -19.62 19.73
C CYS A 282 -37.77 -19.45 20.15
N ASN A 283 -38.16 -18.24 20.54
CA ASN A 283 -39.55 -17.92 20.92
C ASN A 283 -40.56 -18.09 19.77
N LYS A 284 -40.14 -17.92 18.51
CA LYS A 284 -41.02 -18.00 17.34
C LYS A 284 -41.53 -19.41 17.06
N ILE A 285 -40.74 -20.44 17.39
CA ILE A 285 -41.14 -21.84 17.21
C ILE A 285 -42.37 -22.16 18.07
N ASN A 286 -42.46 -21.52 19.25
CA ASN A 286 -43.59 -21.69 20.16
C ASN A 286 -44.82 -20.84 19.81
N GLN A 287 -44.68 -19.82 18.95
CA GLN A 287 -45.79 -18.97 18.48
C GLN A 287 -46.58 -19.62 17.34
N PHE A 288 -45.93 -20.43 16.50
CA PHE A 288 -46.62 -21.12 15.40
C PHE A 288 -47.69 -22.09 15.92
N VAL A 289 -47.40 -22.76 17.04
CA VAL A 289 -48.34 -23.68 17.72
C VAL A 289 -49.49 -22.93 18.42
N GLU A 290 -49.35 -21.64 18.73
CA GLU A 290 -50.42 -20.85 19.38
C GLU A 290 -51.52 -20.42 18.40
N CYS A 291 -51.21 -20.27 17.10
CA CYS A 291 -52.16 -19.79 16.10
C CYS A 291 -53.08 -20.87 15.52
N ASP A 292 -52.70 -22.15 15.54
CA ASP A 292 -53.47 -23.23 14.91
C ASP A 292 -54.50 -23.90 15.84
N ASN A 293 -54.62 -23.45 17.10
CA ASN A 293 -55.48 -24.10 18.12
C ASN A 293 -56.95 -23.63 18.14
N GLU A 294 -57.42 -22.83 17.18
CA GLU A 294 -58.84 -22.42 17.14
C GLU A 294 -59.77 -23.37 16.35
N ALA A 295 -59.29 -24.43 15.71
CA ALA A 295 -60.17 -25.48 15.21
C ALA A 295 -59.39 -26.74 14.82
N LEU A 296 -59.86 -27.93 15.26
CA LEU A 296 -60.26 -29.08 14.41
C LEU A 296 -60.26 -30.40 15.20
N ASP A 297 -61.30 -31.21 14.96
CA ASP A 297 -61.41 -32.61 15.39
C ASP A 297 -60.15 -33.40 15.03
N MET A 298 -59.42 -33.87 16.05
CA MET A 298 -58.16 -34.58 15.89
C MET A 298 -58.41 -36.00 15.33
N LYS A 299 -57.88 -36.29 14.13
CA LYS A 299 -57.96 -37.64 13.55
C LYS A 299 -57.07 -38.61 14.35
N SER A 300 -57.41 -39.90 14.37
CA SER A 300 -56.67 -40.93 15.12
C SER A 300 -55.17 -41.01 14.76
N THR A 301 -54.82 -40.71 13.50
CA THR A 301 -53.43 -40.66 13.02
C THR A 301 -52.62 -39.52 13.65
N ASP A 302 -53.27 -38.42 14.01
CA ASP A 302 -52.62 -37.23 14.59
C ASP A 302 -52.34 -37.44 16.07
N ARG A 303 -53.21 -38.19 16.78
CA ARG A 303 -52.99 -38.58 18.18
C ARG A 303 -51.75 -39.48 18.36
N MET A 304 -51.57 -40.49 17.51
CA MET A 304 -50.37 -41.36 17.57
C MET A 304 -49.07 -40.58 17.30
N ARG A 305 -49.12 -39.60 16.40
CA ARG A 305 -47.96 -38.73 16.12
C ARG A 305 -47.66 -37.81 17.30
N LEU A 306 -48.68 -37.22 17.92
CA LEU A 306 -48.52 -36.38 19.10
C LEU A 306 -47.94 -37.15 20.29
N GLU A 307 -48.36 -38.40 20.53
CA GLU A 307 -47.74 -39.26 21.55
C GLU A 307 -46.26 -39.56 21.23
N SER A 308 -45.91 -39.81 19.97
CA SER A 308 -44.51 -40.00 19.58
C SER A 308 -43.66 -38.75 19.80
N ILE A 309 -44.20 -37.56 19.52
CA ILE A 309 -43.53 -36.29 19.80
C ILE A 309 -43.39 -36.09 21.31
N ARG A 310 -44.43 -36.39 22.09
CA ARG A 310 -44.42 -36.30 23.56
C ARG A 310 -43.28 -37.10 24.17
N GLU A 311 -43.12 -38.36 23.79
CA GLU A 311 -42.04 -39.23 24.28
C GLU A 311 -40.65 -38.64 23.97
N LYS A 312 -40.46 -38.11 22.76
CA LYS A 312 -39.20 -37.45 22.37
C LYS A 312 -38.92 -36.19 23.17
N VAL A 313 -39.94 -35.36 23.45
CA VAL A 313 -39.75 -34.16 24.28
C VAL A 313 -39.46 -34.55 25.74
N ILE A 314 -40.02 -35.66 26.26
CA ILE A 314 -39.66 -36.20 27.58
C ILE A 314 -38.18 -36.58 27.62
N GLN A 315 -37.68 -37.27 26.59
CA GLN A 315 -36.25 -37.61 26.49
C GLN A 315 -35.37 -36.35 26.47
N LEU A 316 -35.72 -35.35 25.66
CA LEU A 316 -35.00 -34.07 25.60
C LEU A 316 -35.00 -33.31 26.93
N LYS A 317 -36.15 -33.34 27.64
CA LYS A 317 -36.25 -32.77 28.99
C LYS A 317 -35.30 -33.48 29.95
N ASN A 318 -35.24 -34.81 29.95
CA ASN A 318 -34.36 -35.58 30.84
C ASN A 318 -32.87 -35.29 30.59
N ILE A 319 -32.46 -35.23 29.32
CA ILE A 319 -31.07 -34.88 28.96
C ILE A 319 -30.75 -33.45 29.41
N THR A 320 -31.69 -32.52 29.21
CA THR A 320 -31.52 -31.12 29.61
C THR A 320 -31.53 -30.94 31.13
N GLN A 321 -32.28 -31.76 31.85
CA GLN A 321 -32.29 -31.79 33.31
C GLN A 321 -30.91 -32.20 33.85
N LEU A 322 -30.30 -33.24 33.28
CA LEU A 322 -28.93 -33.65 33.63
C LEU A 322 -27.91 -32.55 33.33
N ALA A 323 -28.02 -31.88 32.18
CA ALA A 323 -27.15 -30.76 31.83
C ALA A 323 -27.29 -29.57 32.81
N PHE A 324 -28.53 -29.27 33.21
CA PHE A 324 -28.81 -28.25 34.22
C PHE A 324 -28.22 -28.62 35.58
N GLU A 325 -28.37 -29.87 36.01
CA GLU A 325 -27.78 -30.38 37.27
C GLU A 325 -26.25 -30.38 37.25
N ASN A 326 -25.64 -30.62 36.09
CA ASN A 326 -24.19 -30.52 35.87
C ASN A 326 -23.68 -29.07 35.82
N GLY A 327 -24.57 -28.07 35.81
CA GLY A 327 -24.21 -26.66 35.80
C GLY A 327 -23.95 -26.07 34.41
N ASP A 328 -24.44 -26.69 33.34
CA ASP A 328 -24.26 -26.18 31.98
C ASP A 328 -25.01 -24.85 31.79
N TYR A 329 -24.24 -23.80 31.49
CA TYR A 329 -24.78 -22.44 31.35
C TYR A 329 -25.79 -22.35 30.20
N GLY A 330 -27.04 -21.97 30.53
CA GLY A 330 -28.15 -21.83 29.59
C GLY A 330 -29.07 -23.06 29.47
N ALA A 331 -28.73 -24.18 30.13
CA ALA A 331 -29.59 -25.37 30.18
C ALA A 331 -30.93 -25.10 30.90
N ASP A 332 -30.95 -24.18 31.86
CA ASP A 332 -32.15 -23.70 32.56
C ASP A 332 -33.25 -23.20 31.60
N LYS A 333 -32.87 -22.44 30.58
CA LYS A 333 -33.80 -21.89 29.58
C LYS A 333 -34.36 -22.96 28.66
N TRP A 334 -33.51 -23.93 28.28
CA TRP A 334 -33.92 -25.07 27.48
C TRP A 334 -34.84 -26.01 28.26
N LEU A 335 -34.59 -26.19 29.56
CA LEU A 335 -35.47 -26.97 30.43
C LEU A 335 -36.87 -26.37 30.47
N GLN A 336 -36.98 -25.06 30.72
CA GLN A 336 -38.25 -24.33 30.70
C GLN A 336 -38.96 -24.45 29.33
N HIS A 337 -38.21 -24.41 28.24
CA HIS A 337 -38.77 -24.57 26.89
C HIS A 337 -39.40 -25.95 26.70
N HIS A 338 -38.71 -27.03 27.08
CA HIS A 338 -39.23 -28.40 27.00
C HIS A 338 -40.44 -28.63 27.89
N GLU A 339 -40.43 -28.07 29.10
CA GLU A 339 -41.56 -28.14 30.03
C GLU A 339 -42.81 -27.48 29.45
N LYS A 340 -42.65 -26.28 28.88
CA LYS A 340 -43.76 -25.57 28.24
C LYS A 340 -44.31 -26.35 27.04
N ASN A 341 -43.44 -26.99 26.27
CA ASN A 341 -43.87 -27.82 25.14
C ASN A 341 -44.61 -29.08 25.61
N LEU A 342 -44.13 -29.75 26.65
CA LEU A 342 -44.81 -30.91 27.23
C LEU A 342 -46.19 -30.54 27.79
N GLU A 343 -46.31 -29.42 28.50
CA GLU A 343 -47.60 -28.96 29.02
C GLU A 343 -48.63 -28.77 27.89
N ARG A 344 -48.18 -28.21 26.76
CA ARG A 344 -49.02 -28.01 25.57
C ARG A 344 -49.43 -29.32 24.91
N ILE A 345 -48.47 -30.22 24.67
CA ILE A 345 -48.75 -31.52 24.06
C ILE A 345 -49.72 -32.33 24.93
N ASN A 346 -49.54 -32.30 26.25
CA ASN A 346 -50.46 -32.96 27.19
C ASN A 346 -51.88 -32.36 27.14
N LYS A 347 -52.03 -31.04 26.96
CA LYS A 347 -53.36 -30.41 26.76
C LYS A 347 -54.03 -30.89 25.48
N LEU A 348 -53.27 -31.01 24.39
CA LEU A 348 -53.79 -31.50 23.09
C LEU A 348 -54.19 -32.98 23.12
N LEU A 349 -53.54 -33.80 23.94
CA LEU A 349 -53.84 -35.23 24.06
C LEU A 349 -55.03 -35.54 25.00
N ASN A 350 -55.34 -34.61 25.90
CA ASN A 350 -56.42 -34.69 26.88
C ASN A 350 -57.74 -34.04 26.43
N ASN A 351 -57.68 -33.19 25.39
CA ASN A 351 -58.85 -32.77 24.60
C ASN A 351 -59.21 -33.85 23.57
#